data_AF-A0A7J4LKL6-F1
#
_entry.id   AF-A0A7J4LKL6-F1
#
_cell.length_a   1.000
_cell.length_b   1.000
_cell.length_c   1.000
_cell.angle_alpha   90.00
_cell.angle_beta   90.00
_cell.angle_gamma   90.00
#
_symmetry.space_group_name_H-M   'P 1'
#
loop_
_entity.id
_entity.type
_entity.pdbx_description
1 polymer ?
#
loop_
_entity_poly.entity_id
_entity_poly.type
_entity_poly.pdbx_seq_one_letter_code
_entity_poly.pdbx_strand_id
1 'polypeptide(L)'
;MTLSKRVIIIMVIAILSVVTLMSTKIGWDYVTTTEFCEICHEVEFEAYNTPGDSLDYAHNTHSVTCTAYHEGAGSGGALEFKERIGIMLLLDVTGGSAPPQPEEEVRLENKKRCLKCHQDFQLKTSGLLLNPHENVKDCASCHVGHKRGLSEQVCSKCHSQPAESLKTEGGRHSKRGCAFCHPTHGYLPKCTDCHGLYHPGGFEACNSCHTNAHAPKKVEFGGSVNKTQCILCHGTVVQTTFGTQPTKHAKVECTQCHPVHGQTQSCVNCHEKHTPTMAETECSKCHQIGHVPTRVSYPSDTSKDLCAGCHPTEASQLASSKSAHADKTCAYCHRQHAQIPSCTACHGTMHGLSSGCATCHTSAHDLKFPQKT
;
A
#
# COMPACT_ATOMS: atom_id res chain seq x y z
N MET A 1 21.43 88.99 -3.95
CA MET A 1 20.93 88.11 -2.87
C MET A 1 21.79 88.37 -1.64
N THR A 2 21.20 88.82 -0.53
CA THR A 2 21.96 89.18 0.68
C THR A 2 22.66 87.95 1.27
N LEU A 3 23.83 88.14 1.90
CA LEU A 3 24.63 87.06 2.49
C LEU A 3 23.79 86.16 3.42
N SER A 4 22.85 86.77 4.16
CA SER A 4 21.87 86.09 5.02
C SER A 4 20.96 85.10 4.25
N LYS A 5 20.46 85.45 3.05
CA LYS A 5 19.62 84.54 2.25
C LYS A 5 20.40 83.33 1.71
N ARG A 6 21.68 83.51 1.38
CA ARG A 6 22.56 82.40 0.95
C ARG A 6 22.82 81.41 2.08
N VAL A 7 23.08 81.92 3.29
CA VAL A 7 23.29 81.07 4.49
C VAL A 7 22.02 80.29 4.84
N ILE A 8 20.84 80.92 4.79
CA ILE A 8 19.57 80.23 5.05
C ILE A 8 19.30 79.13 4.02
N ILE A 9 19.53 79.39 2.73
CA ILE A 9 19.35 78.36 1.68
C ILE A 9 20.31 77.18 1.88
N ILE A 10 21.58 77.44 2.22
CA ILE A 10 22.55 76.37 2.48
C ILE A 10 22.15 75.56 3.72
N MET A 11 21.67 76.21 4.79
CA MET A 11 21.17 75.50 5.96
C MET A 11 19.93 74.67 5.66
N VAL A 12 18.98 75.18 4.87
CA VAL A 12 17.78 74.43 4.48
C VAL A 12 18.14 73.23 3.61
N ILE A 13 19.06 73.39 2.65
CA ILE A 13 19.55 72.27 1.83
C ILE A 13 20.27 71.24 2.71
N ALA A 14 21.15 71.67 3.62
CA ALA A 14 21.85 70.77 4.54
C ALA A 14 20.86 70.01 5.43
N ILE A 15 19.82 70.67 5.95
CA ILE A 15 18.77 70.04 6.75
C ILE A 15 17.97 69.05 5.90
N LEU A 16 17.56 69.41 4.68
CA LEU A 16 16.83 68.50 3.79
C LEU A 16 17.68 67.29 3.40
N SER A 17 18.98 67.47 3.12
CA SER A 17 19.90 66.36 2.84
C SER A 17 20.08 65.46 4.05
N VAL A 18 20.21 66.02 5.26
CA VAL A 18 20.30 65.25 6.52
C VAL A 18 18.99 64.50 6.79
N VAL A 19 17.83 65.14 6.61
CA VAL A 19 16.52 64.50 6.77
C VAL A 19 16.35 63.37 5.76
N THR A 20 16.75 63.57 4.50
CA THR A 20 16.66 62.53 3.46
C THR A 20 17.59 61.36 3.77
N LEU A 21 18.83 61.62 4.20
CA LEU A 21 19.81 60.59 4.59
C LEU A 21 19.40 59.85 5.87
N MET A 22 18.76 60.54 6.81
CA MET A 22 18.22 59.94 8.03
C MET A 22 16.98 59.10 7.73
N SER A 23 16.07 59.57 6.86
CA SER A 23 14.90 58.80 6.43
C SER A 23 15.28 57.56 5.62
N THR A 24 16.33 57.65 4.79
CA THR A 24 16.83 56.47 4.07
C THR A 24 17.49 55.51 5.04
N LYS A 25 18.35 55.96 5.96
CA LYS A 25 18.97 55.07 6.95
C LYS A 25 17.94 54.39 7.86
N ILE A 26 16.99 55.14 8.42
CA ILE A 26 15.93 54.60 9.27
C ILE A 26 15.07 53.61 8.48
N GLY A 27 14.72 53.93 7.23
CA GLY A 27 14.02 53.00 6.34
C GLY A 27 14.82 51.74 6.07
N TRP A 28 16.11 51.86 5.75
CA TRP A 28 17.02 50.74 5.48
C TRP A 28 17.30 49.85 6.68
N ASP A 29 17.27 50.41 7.89
CA ASP A 29 17.41 49.63 9.12
C ASP A 29 16.06 48.97 9.48
N TYR A 30 14.93 49.64 9.24
CA TYR A 30 13.59 49.08 9.44
C TYR A 30 13.31 47.86 8.56
N VAL A 31 13.69 47.88 7.27
CA VAL A 31 13.49 46.73 6.36
C VAL A 31 14.28 45.47 6.74
N THR A 32 15.16 45.56 7.75
CA THR A 32 15.91 44.43 8.31
C THR A 32 15.44 43.99 9.70
N THR A 33 14.35 44.57 10.19
CA THR A 33 13.71 44.15 11.43
C THR A 33 12.86 42.90 11.21
N THR A 34 12.62 42.13 12.27
CA THR A 34 11.81 40.91 12.17
C THR A 34 10.33 41.27 11.98
N GLU A 35 9.91 42.39 12.55
CA GLU A 35 8.60 43.00 12.41
C GLU A 35 8.31 43.44 10.97
N PHE A 36 9.32 43.90 10.23
CA PHE A 36 9.14 44.20 8.82
C PHE A 36 8.87 42.94 7.98
N CYS A 37 9.48 41.81 8.33
CA CYS A 37 9.27 40.56 7.61
C CYS A 37 7.84 40.03 7.77
N GLU A 38 7.16 40.30 8.88
CA GLU A 38 5.75 39.94 9.12
C GLU A 38 4.82 40.40 7.99
N ILE A 39 5.09 41.58 7.42
CA ILE A 39 4.28 42.20 6.36
C ILE A 39 4.11 41.26 5.15
N CYS A 40 5.12 40.45 4.85
CA CYS A 40 5.11 39.53 3.71
C CYS A 40 5.14 38.05 4.11
N HIS A 41 5.55 37.74 5.34
CA HIS A 41 5.78 36.39 5.86
C HIS A 41 5.00 36.14 7.14
N GLU A 42 3.70 36.46 7.14
CA GLU A 42 2.81 36.33 8.30
C GLU A 42 2.84 34.92 8.91
N VAL A 43 2.80 33.87 8.07
CA VAL A 43 2.78 32.47 8.51
C VAL A 43 4.10 32.06 9.17
N GLU A 44 5.24 32.40 8.55
CA GLU A 44 6.56 32.11 9.12
C GLU A 44 6.82 32.95 10.38
N PHE A 45 6.34 34.20 10.43
CA PHE A 45 6.45 35.06 11.61
C PHE A 45 5.62 34.54 12.79
N GLU A 46 4.41 34.04 12.54
CA GLU A 46 3.62 33.35 13.57
C GLU A 46 4.35 32.10 14.07
N ALA A 47 4.91 31.31 13.16
CA ALA A 47 5.70 30.11 13.49
C ALA A 47 7.00 30.44 14.24
N TYR A 48 7.59 31.61 14.03
CA TYR A 48 8.77 32.11 14.75
C TYR A 48 8.46 32.48 16.21
N ASN A 49 7.26 33.00 16.47
CA ASN A 49 6.87 33.48 17.81
C ASN A 49 6.07 32.46 18.63
N THR A 50 5.53 31.42 18.00
CA THR A 50 4.63 30.46 18.66
C THR A 50 5.36 29.17 19.05
N PRO A 51 5.28 28.72 20.31
CA PRO A 51 5.84 27.44 20.73
C PRO A 51 5.26 26.27 19.92
N GLY A 52 6.12 25.47 19.28
CA GLY A 52 5.69 24.34 18.47
C GLY A 52 6.83 23.61 17.75
N ASP A 53 6.47 22.82 16.75
CA ASP A 53 7.40 22.01 15.93
C ASP A 53 8.04 22.79 14.77
N SER A 54 8.06 24.12 14.80
CA SER A 54 8.78 24.92 13.80
C SER A 54 10.27 24.97 14.13
N LEU A 55 11.12 25.03 13.09
CA LEU A 55 12.53 25.37 13.30
C LEU A 55 12.67 26.83 13.74
N ASP A 56 11.75 27.69 13.33
CA ASP A 56 11.79 29.14 13.57
C ASP A 56 11.65 29.48 15.04
N TYR A 57 10.71 28.85 15.74
CA TYR A 57 10.56 29.04 17.18
C TYR A 57 11.83 28.60 17.92
N ALA A 58 12.42 27.46 17.53
CA ALA A 58 13.68 26.99 18.12
C ALA A 58 14.86 27.95 17.86
N HIS A 59 14.89 28.63 16.71
CA HIS A 59 15.88 29.68 16.43
C HIS A 59 15.61 30.95 17.23
N ASN A 60 14.34 31.35 17.39
CA ASN A 60 13.93 32.48 18.23
C ASN A 60 14.36 32.29 19.70
N THR A 61 14.16 31.09 20.28
CA THR A 61 14.61 30.81 21.66
C THR A 61 16.12 30.96 21.86
N HIS A 62 16.91 30.90 20.79
CA HIS A 62 18.35 31.14 20.79
C HIS A 62 18.73 32.55 20.30
N SER A 63 17.76 33.48 20.24
CA SER A 63 17.94 34.87 19.83
C SER A 63 18.45 35.05 18.39
N VAL A 64 18.15 34.10 17.50
CA VAL A 64 18.48 34.20 16.07
C VAL A 64 17.33 34.91 15.35
N THR A 65 17.57 36.11 14.79
CA THR A 65 16.57 36.87 14.03
C THR A 65 16.38 36.32 12.61
N CYS A 66 15.25 36.64 11.95
CA CYS A 66 15.04 36.28 10.54
C CYS A 66 16.17 36.80 9.66
N THR A 67 16.61 38.05 9.90
CA THR A 67 17.71 38.66 9.16
C THR A 67 19.06 37.99 9.42
N ALA A 68 19.35 37.57 10.66
CA ALA A 68 20.58 36.84 10.97
C ALA A 68 20.70 35.51 10.20
N TYR A 69 19.55 34.91 9.85
CA TYR A 69 19.46 33.67 9.07
C TYR A 69 19.48 33.90 7.55
N HIS A 70 18.79 34.93 7.06
CA HIS A 70 18.67 35.20 5.62
C HIS A 70 19.81 36.05 5.04
N GLU A 71 20.55 36.79 5.88
CA GLU A 71 21.73 37.53 5.44
C GLU A 71 22.90 36.59 5.08
N GLY A 72 23.66 36.95 4.04
CA GLY A 72 24.90 36.26 3.69
C GLY A 72 25.99 36.38 4.77
N ALA A 73 27.11 35.69 4.60
CA ALA A 73 28.23 35.76 5.56
C ALA A 73 29.00 37.10 5.47
N GLY A 74 29.36 37.66 6.63
CA GLY A 74 30.15 38.90 6.73
C GLY A 74 29.38 40.18 6.41
N SER A 75 30.07 41.32 6.46
CA SER A 75 29.48 42.65 6.21
C SER A 75 28.93 42.84 4.79
N GLY A 76 29.49 42.12 3.81
CA GLY A 76 28.99 42.11 2.43
C GLY A 76 27.62 41.45 2.30
N GLY A 77 27.38 40.34 3.02
CA GLY A 77 26.09 39.63 2.98
C GLY A 77 24.93 40.41 3.59
N ALA A 78 25.19 41.24 4.60
CA ALA A 78 24.20 42.15 5.18
C ALA A 78 23.84 43.29 4.22
N LEU A 79 24.81 43.80 3.47
CA LEU A 79 24.59 44.82 2.46
C LEU A 79 23.80 44.26 1.27
N GLU A 80 24.19 43.08 0.76
CA GLU A 80 23.46 42.38 -0.31
C GLU A 80 22.03 42.04 0.10
N PHE A 81 21.80 41.61 1.35
CA PHE A 81 20.46 41.33 1.85
C PHE A 81 19.60 42.60 1.87
N LYS A 82 20.13 43.71 2.39
CA LYS A 82 19.46 45.02 2.36
C LYS A 82 19.12 45.40 0.93
N GLU A 83 20.08 45.39 0.02
CA GLU A 83 19.87 45.72 -1.39
C GLU A 83 18.79 44.84 -2.04
N ARG A 84 18.81 43.53 -1.79
CA ARG A 84 17.80 42.59 -2.33
C ARG A 84 16.39 42.89 -1.83
N ILE A 85 16.21 43.13 -0.52
CA ILE A 85 14.91 43.49 0.05
C ILE A 85 14.44 44.84 -0.49
N GLY A 86 15.35 45.82 -0.61
CA GLY A 86 15.04 47.13 -1.20
C GLY A 86 14.60 47.05 -2.65
N ILE A 87 15.27 46.22 -3.47
CA ILE A 87 14.88 45.96 -4.86
C ILE A 87 13.54 45.23 -4.92
N MET A 88 13.32 44.24 -4.05
CA MET A 88 12.07 43.48 -3.99
C MET A 88 10.87 44.38 -3.68
N LEU A 89 11.00 45.30 -2.71
CA LEU A 89 9.97 46.30 -2.41
C LEU A 89 9.71 47.24 -3.57
N LEU A 90 10.77 47.66 -4.27
CA LEU A 90 10.64 48.53 -5.43
C LEU A 90 9.91 47.80 -6.58
N LEU A 91 10.21 46.51 -6.78
CA LEU A 91 9.56 45.66 -7.76
C LEU A 91 8.08 45.41 -7.40
N ASP A 92 7.76 45.12 -6.14
CA ASP A 92 6.38 44.95 -5.67
C ASP A 92 5.54 46.21 -5.91
N VAL A 93 6.06 47.39 -5.56
CA VAL A 93 5.40 48.68 -5.79
C VAL A 93 5.27 49.03 -7.28
N THR A 94 6.18 48.55 -8.12
CA THR A 94 6.18 48.83 -9.57
C THR A 94 5.54 47.72 -10.41
N GLY A 95 5.02 46.66 -9.77
CA GLY A 95 4.40 45.50 -10.43
C GLY A 95 5.39 44.62 -11.21
N GLY A 96 6.69 44.73 -10.91
CA GLY A 96 7.75 43.90 -11.46
C GLY A 96 8.01 42.65 -10.63
N SER A 97 8.63 41.64 -11.24
CA SER A 97 9.12 40.44 -10.54
C SER A 97 10.53 40.13 -11.00
N ALA A 98 11.44 39.84 -10.07
CA ALA A 98 12.78 39.38 -10.42
C ALA A 98 12.71 37.96 -11.02
N PRO A 99 13.56 37.62 -12.02
CA PRO A 99 13.65 36.25 -12.49
C PRO A 99 14.11 35.32 -11.37
N PRO A 100 13.56 34.09 -11.27
CA PRO A 100 13.94 33.16 -10.23
C PRO A 100 15.41 32.75 -10.37
N GLN A 101 16.12 32.65 -9.25
CA GLN A 101 17.49 32.15 -9.26
C GLN A 101 17.55 30.68 -9.69
N PRO A 102 18.64 30.23 -10.34
CA PRO A 102 18.87 28.82 -10.62
C PRO A 102 18.82 27.97 -9.35
N GLU A 103 18.17 26.82 -9.42
CA GLU A 103 17.93 25.97 -8.24
C GLU A 103 19.22 25.56 -7.51
N GLU A 104 20.30 25.32 -8.26
CA GLU A 104 21.59 24.93 -7.68
C GLU A 104 22.27 26.07 -6.90
N GLU A 105 22.06 27.32 -7.31
CA GLU A 105 22.57 28.50 -6.60
C GLU A 105 21.85 28.65 -5.25
N VAL A 106 20.52 28.48 -5.25
CA VAL A 106 19.68 28.51 -4.03
C VAL A 106 20.10 27.43 -3.04
N ARG A 107 20.37 26.20 -3.51
CA ARG A 107 20.83 25.09 -2.67
C ARG A 107 22.18 25.36 -2.02
N LEU A 108 23.15 25.86 -2.80
CA LEU A 108 24.48 26.18 -2.28
C LEU A 108 24.43 27.31 -1.26
N GLU A 109 23.58 28.31 -1.49
CA GLU A 109 23.37 29.43 -0.58
C GLU A 109 22.72 28.98 0.75
N ASN A 110 21.68 28.13 0.67
CA ASN A 110 21.04 27.55 1.86
C ASN A 110 22.02 26.74 2.72
N LYS A 111 22.86 25.90 2.10
CA LYS A 111 23.91 25.17 2.85
C LYS A 111 24.86 26.11 3.58
N LYS A 112 25.31 27.19 2.93
CA LYS A 112 26.23 28.17 3.56
C LYS A 112 25.57 28.85 4.76
N ARG A 113 24.29 29.21 4.67
CA ARG A 113 23.52 29.82 5.78
C ARG A 113 23.41 28.89 6.98
N CYS A 114 23.04 27.62 6.79
CA CYS A 114 22.96 26.65 7.88
C CYS A 114 24.31 26.42 8.58
N LEU A 115 25.39 26.31 7.79
CA LEU A 115 26.73 26.08 8.33
C LEU A 115 27.32 27.32 9.02
N LYS A 116 26.78 28.53 8.85
CA LYS A 116 27.21 29.73 9.60
C LYS A 116 27.18 29.48 11.12
N CYS A 117 26.14 28.80 11.60
CA CYS A 117 25.94 28.53 13.03
C CYS A 117 26.16 27.07 13.41
N HIS A 118 26.04 26.13 12.46
CA HIS A 118 26.13 24.69 12.74
C HIS A 118 27.35 24.00 12.10
N GLN A 119 28.49 24.68 12.10
CA GLN A 119 29.77 24.14 11.60
C GLN A 119 30.22 22.85 12.31
N ASP A 120 29.78 22.64 13.55
CA ASP A 120 30.19 21.54 14.42
C ASP A 120 29.28 20.31 14.36
N PHE A 121 28.36 20.24 13.38
CA PHE A 121 27.43 19.11 13.24
C PHE A 121 28.15 17.75 13.21
N GLN A 122 29.26 17.63 12.48
CA GLN A 122 30.03 16.37 12.40
C GLN A 122 30.61 15.94 13.76
N LEU A 123 30.98 16.89 14.63
CA LEU A 123 31.53 16.62 15.95
C LEU A 123 30.42 16.28 16.97
N LYS A 124 29.27 16.97 16.89
CA LYS A 124 28.14 16.82 17.83
C LYS A 124 27.25 15.60 17.56
N THR A 125 27.22 15.05 16.34
CA THR A 125 26.42 13.84 16.03
C THR A 125 27.19 12.53 16.22
N SER A 126 28.46 12.61 16.65
CA SER A 126 29.31 11.55 17.23
C SER A 126 29.07 10.11 16.75
N GLY A 127 28.97 9.87 15.44
CA GLY A 127 29.02 8.54 14.83
C GLY A 127 27.96 7.53 15.28
N LEU A 128 26.88 7.93 15.95
CA LEU A 128 25.94 6.97 16.55
C LEU A 128 24.88 6.40 15.58
N LEU A 129 24.86 6.84 14.32
CA LEU A 129 24.04 6.30 13.24
C LEU A 129 24.80 6.51 11.92
N LEU A 130 24.57 5.65 10.92
CA LEU A 130 25.07 5.80 9.55
C LEU A 130 24.83 7.24 9.10
N ASN A 131 25.85 8.09 9.11
CA ASN A 131 25.64 9.53 9.24
C ASN A 131 25.04 10.07 7.93
N PRO A 132 23.73 10.38 7.88
CA PRO A 132 23.10 10.80 6.63
C PRO A 132 23.62 12.17 6.18
N HIS A 133 24.40 12.86 7.02
CA HIS A 133 25.04 14.14 6.76
C HIS A 133 26.45 14.04 6.16
N GLU A 134 27.03 12.84 6.07
CA GLU A 134 28.44 12.65 5.68
C GLU A 134 28.74 13.14 4.25
N ASN A 135 27.72 13.26 3.39
CA ASN A 135 27.86 13.73 2.01
C ASN A 135 26.73 14.68 1.55
N VAL A 136 26.05 15.37 2.49
CA VAL A 136 24.95 16.26 2.14
C VAL A 136 25.47 17.52 1.45
N LYS A 137 25.12 17.67 0.16
CA LYS A 137 25.44 18.86 -0.64
C LYS A 137 24.52 20.03 -0.35
N ASP A 138 23.32 19.78 0.16
CA ASP A 138 22.33 20.80 0.50
C ASP A 138 21.41 20.33 1.64
N CYS A 139 21.31 21.13 2.70
CA CYS A 139 20.47 20.85 3.86
C CYS A 139 18.98 20.92 3.49
N ALA A 140 18.59 21.85 2.61
CA ALA A 140 17.21 22.11 2.22
C ALA A 140 16.61 21.00 1.32
N SER A 141 17.47 20.17 0.74
CA SER A 141 17.05 18.97 0.00
C SER A 141 16.30 17.96 0.86
N CYS A 142 16.56 17.96 2.17
CA CYS A 142 15.95 17.07 3.15
C CYS A 142 15.14 17.83 4.21
N HIS A 143 15.69 18.92 4.75
CA HIS A 143 15.03 19.74 5.77
C HIS A 143 14.17 20.81 5.13
N VAL A 144 12.94 20.97 5.63
CA VAL A 144 12.07 22.05 5.21
C VAL A 144 12.42 23.29 6.03
N GLY A 145 12.82 24.38 5.39
CA GLY A 145 12.95 25.67 6.07
C GLY A 145 11.65 26.00 6.80
N HIS A 146 11.74 26.56 8.01
CA HIS A 146 10.59 26.91 8.85
C HIS A 146 9.85 25.75 9.54
N LYS A 147 10.14 24.47 9.24
CA LYS A 147 9.52 23.29 9.89
C LYS A 147 10.54 22.29 10.44
N ARG A 148 10.33 21.80 11.66
CA ARG A 148 11.20 20.77 12.24
C ARG A 148 10.89 19.42 11.63
N GLY A 149 11.86 18.84 10.93
CA GLY A 149 11.80 17.46 10.41
C GLY A 149 11.89 17.35 8.89
N LEU A 150 11.81 16.11 8.42
CA LEU A 150 11.73 15.77 7.00
C LEU A 150 10.27 15.86 6.55
N SER A 151 10.00 16.51 5.42
CA SER A 151 8.68 16.41 4.79
C SER A 151 8.45 14.97 4.30
N GLU A 152 7.25 14.41 4.45
CA GLU A 152 6.93 13.05 3.95
C GLU A 152 7.23 12.90 2.45
N GLN A 153 7.11 13.98 1.68
CA GLN A 153 7.38 14.01 0.24
C GLN A 153 8.88 13.90 -0.07
N VAL A 154 9.75 14.25 0.87
CA VAL A 154 11.21 14.11 0.73
C VAL A 154 11.59 12.64 0.67
N CYS A 155 10.95 11.80 1.49
CA CYS A 155 11.25 10.36 1.54
C CYS A 155 11.06 9.70 0.17
N SER A 156 9.96 10.00 -0.53
CA SER A 156 9.65 9.42 -1.84
C SER A 156 10.58 9.85 -2.97
N LYS A 157 11.32 10.97 -2.83
CA LYS A 157 12.30 11.40 -3.84
C LYS A 157 13.45 10.40 -3.99
N CYS A 158 13.81 9.70 -2.92
CA CYS A 158 14.86 8.67 -2.92
C CYS A 158 14.30 7.25 -2.76
N HIS A 159 13.22 7.08 -2.00
CA HIS A 159 12.58 5.79 -1.71
C HIS A 159 11.25 5.64 -2.47
N SER A 160 11.30 5.78 -3.79
CA SER A 160 10.12 5.74 -4.65
C SER A 160 9.37 4.40 -4.56
N GLN A 161 10.09 3.28 -4.54
CA GLN A 161 9.49 1.95 -4.47
C GLN A 161 8.79 1.70 -3.11
N PRO A 162 9.42 1.89 -1.94
CA PRO A 162 8.73 1.81 -0.65
C PRO A 162 7.50 2.73 -0.55
N ALA A 163 7.62 3.96 -1.04
CA ALA A 163 6.51 4.92 -1.03
C ALA A 163 5.32 4.42 -1.87
N GLU A 164 5.58 3.89 -3.07
CA GLU A 164 4.53 3.36 -3.93
C GLU A 164 3.90 2.08 -3.37
N SER A 165 4.71 1.14 -2.84
CA SER A 165 4.20 -0.06 -2.15
C SER A 165 3.32 0.31 -0.96
N LEU A 166 3.76 1.27 -0.13
CA LEU A 166 2.98 1.71 1.02
C LEU A 166 1.67 2.37 0.59
N LYS A 167 1.68 3.16 -0.48
CA LYS A 167 0.50 3.83 -1.02
C LYS A 167 -0.53 2.85 -1.58
N THR A 168 -0.08 1.85 -2.33
CA THR A 168 -0.95 0.91 -3.06
C THR A 168 -1.35 -0.31 -2.22
N GLU A 169 -0.42 -0.84 -1.42
CA GLU A 169 -0.53 -2.14 -0.75
C GLU A 169 -0.34 -2.06 0.78
N GLY A 170 0.00 -0.88 1.33
CA GLY A 170 0.29 -0.67 2.76
C GLY A 170 -0.91 -0.78 3.71
N GLY A 171 -2.13 -0.87 3.17
CA GLY A 171 -3.35 -1.01 3.96
C GLY A 171 -3.56 0.14 4.93
N ARG A 172 -3.51 -0.11 6.24
CA ARG A 172 -3.66 0.93 7.27
C ARG A 172 -2.39 1.75 7.50
N HIS A 173 -1.22 1.21 7.16
CA HIS A 173 0.06 1.91 7.34
C HIS A 173 0.21 3.08 6.36
N SER A 174 -0.49 3.05 5.22
CA SER A 174 -0.48 4.12 4.21
C SER A 174 -0.92 5.49 4.74
N LYS A 175 -1.62 5.53 5.87
CA LYS A 175 -2.15 6.75 6.49
C LYS A 175 -1.26 7.33 7.60
N ARG A 176 -0.12 6.71 7.89
CA ARG A 176 0.72 7.07 9.06
C ARG A 176 1.94 7.91 8.71
N GLY A 177 2.28 8.06 7.42
CA GLY A 177 3.50 8.75 7.01
C GLY A 177 4.76 7.91 7.26
N CYS A 178 5.86 8.26 6.58
CA CYS A 178 7.13 7.53 6.69
C CYS A 178 7.76 7.67 8.07
N ALA A 179 7.74 8.89 8.62
CA ALA A 179 8.39 9.24 9.88
C ALA A 179 7.77 8.57 11.11
N PHE A 180 6.51 8.15 11.04
CA PHE A 180 5.85 7.42 12.13
C PHE A 180 6.51 6.07 12.40
N CYS A 181 6.88 5.34 11.35
CA CYS A 181 7.57 4.06 11.46
C CYS A 181 9.10 4.23 11.47
N HIS A 182 9.61 5.25 10.77
CA HIS A 182 11.02 5.56 10.65
C HIS A 182 11.33 6.90 11.31
N PRO A 183 11.35 6.97 12.66
CA PRO A 183 11.64 8.20 13.40
C PRO A 183 13.05 8.72 13.11
N THR A 184 13.93 7.88 12.57
CA THR A 184 15.26 8.28 12.11
C THR A 184 15.59 7.56 10.81
N HIS A 185 16.27 8.24 9.89
CA HIS A 185 16.65 7.66 8.61
C HIS A 185 17.58 6.45 8.83
N GLY A 186 17.30 5.34 8.15
CA GLY A 186 18.01 4.07 8.31
C GLY A 186 17.54 3.21 9.49
N TYR A 187 16.69 3.71 10.38
CA TYR A 187 16.05 2.88 11.40
C TYR A 187 15.04 1.92 10.78
N LEU A 188 15.07 0.64 11.18
CA LEU A 188 14.07 -0.35 10.79
C LEU A 188 13.30 -0.78 12.04
N PRO A 189 11.98 -0.50 12.13
CA PRO A 189 11.17 -0.89 13.28
C PRO A 189 11.00 -2.41 13.34
N LYS A 190 10.87 -2.96 14.56
CA LYS A 190 10.41 -4.34 14.69
C LYS A 190 8.90 -4.37 14.57
N CYS A 191 8.36 -5.40 13.91
CA CYS A 191 6.91 -5.58 13.80
C CYS A 191 6.25 -5.62 15.19
N THR A 192 6.94 -6.23 16.15
CA THR A 192 6.48 -6.42 17.53
C THR A 192 6.45 -5.16 18.38
N ASP A 193 7.07 -4.06 17.92
CA ASP A 193 7.01 -2.78 18.63
C ASP A 193 5.59 -2.19 18.60
N CYS A 194 4.80 -2.57 17.59
CA CYS A 194 3.41 -2.10 17.40
C CYS A 194 2.38 -3.23 17.30
N HIS A 195 2.79 -4.42 16.85
CA HIS A 195 1.90 -5.57 16.62
C HIS A 195 2.17 -6.67 17.64
N GLY A 196 1.11 -7.33 18.14
CA GLY A 196 1.25 -8.56 18.90
C GLY A 196 1.54 -9.77 18.00
N LEU A 197 1.77 -10.93 18.63
CA LEU A 197 1.84 -12.21 17.93
C LEU A 197 0.42 -12.71 17.66
N TYR A 198 -0.12 -12.35 16.50
CA TYR A 198 -1.48 -12.72 16.08
C TYR A 198 -1.57 -14.11 15.43
N HIS A 199 -0.43 -14.77 15.18
CA HIS A 199 -0.40 -16.13 14.66
C HIS A 199 -0.44 -17.18 15.78
N PRO A 200 -1.15 -18.30 15.60
CA PRO A 200 -1.09 -19.43 16.51
C PRO A 200 0.35 -19.86 16.80
N GLY A 201 0.63 -20.20 18.07
CA GLY A 201 1.94 -20.69 18.49
C GLY A 201 3.04 -19.63 18.64
N GLY A 202 2.73 -18.33 18.57
CA GLY A 202 3.69 -17.27 18.84
C GLY A 202 4.78 -17.14 17.77
N PHE A 203 4.42 -17.33 16.50
CA PHE A 203 5.38 -17.28 15.39
C PHE A 203 5.99 -15.88 15.20
N GLU A 204 7.30 -15.74 15.42
CA GLU A 204 8.01 -14.44 15.39
C GLU A 204 8.75 -14.16 14.07
N ALA A 205 8.94 -15.15 13.20
CA ALA A 205 9.68 -14.99 11.94
C ALA A 205 8.81 -14.33 10.85
N CYS A 206 8.27 -13.14 11.12
CA CYS A 206 7.28 -12.45 10.28
C CYS A 206 7.70 -12.39 8.79
N ASN A 207 8.97 -12.08 8.54
CA ASN A 207 9.52 -11.89 7.19
C ASN A 207 9.64 -13.18 6.36
N SER A 208 9.40 -14.36 6.94
CA SER A 208 9.33 -15.61 6.16
C SER A 208 8.12 -15.62 5.22
N CYS A 209 7.09 -14.85 5.55
CA CYS A 209 5.85 -14.73 4.79
C CYS A 209 5.57 -13.27 4.39
N HIS A 210 5.80 -12.32 5.30
CA HIS A 210 5.66 -10.89 5.04
C HIS A 210 6.96 -10.31 4.47
N THR A 211 7.25 -10.62 3.21
CA THR A 211 8.52 -10.25 2.55
C THR A 211 8.66 -8.74 2.30
N ASN A 212 7.55 -8.00 2.29
CA ASN A 212 7.53 -6.55 2.13
C ASN A 212 6.76 -5.88 3.29
N ALA A 213 7.50 -5.23 4.20
CA ALA A 213 6.92 -4.49 5.33
C ALA A 213 6.07 -3.29 4.90
N HIS A 214 6.26 -2.76 3.69
CA HIS A 214 5.45 -1.69 3.11
C HIS A 214 4.20 -2.22 2.40
N ALA A 215 4.08 -3.53 2.22
CA ALA A 215 2.92 -4.21 1.66
C ALA A 215 2.53 -5.44 2.52
N PRO A 216 2.31 -5.27 3.84
CA PRO A 216 2.26 -6.39 4.77
C PRO A 216 1.11 -7.37 4.51
N LYS A 217 0.06 -6.96 3.78
CA LYS A 217 -1.04 -7.85 3.40
C LYS A 217 -0.76 -8.68 2.15
N LYS A 218 0.24 -8.29 1.36
CA LYS A 218 0.65 -9.01 0.16
C LYS A 218 1.64 -10.11 0.57
N VAL A 219 1.08 -11.22 1.03
CA VAL A 219 1.83 -12.43 1.34
C VAL A 219 1.85 -13.30 0.10
N GLU A 220 2.91 -13.15 -0.68
CA GLU A 220 3.27 -14.07 -1.74
C GLU A 220 4.25 -15.09 -1.16
N PHE A 221 3.93 -16.37 -1.31
CA PHE A 221 4.79 -17.42 -0.79
C PHE A 221 6.04 -17.52 -1.68
N GLY A 222 7.19 -17.04 -1.17
CA GLY A 222 8.49 -17.26 -1.82
C GLY A 222 8.91 -18.74 -1.76
N GLY A 223 10.00 -19.09 -2.47
CA GLY A 223 10.52 -20.47 -2.54
C GLY A 223 10.99 -21.08 -1.20
N SER A 224 10.96 -20.31 -0.12
CA SER A 224 11.28 -20.75 1.25
C SER A 224 10.07 -21.24 2.04
N VAL A 225 8.84 -21.05 1.55
CA VAL A 225 7.62 -21.50 2.25
C VAL A 225 7.27 -22.93 1.85
N ASN A 226 7.37 -23.86 2.81
CA ASN A 226 7.01 -25.27 2.63
C ASN A 226 5.80 -25.67 3.46
N LYS A 227 5.24 -26.86 3.19
CA LYS A 227 4.07 -27.41 3.90
C LYS A 227 4.09 -27.29 5.43
N THR A 228 5.27 -27.34 6.06
CA THR A 228 5.40 -27.33 7.53
C THR A 228 4.93 -26.00 8.11
N GLN A 229 5.22 -24.88 7.44
CA GLN A 229 4.77 -23.56 7.87
C GLN A 229 3.26 -23.41 7.71
N CYS A 230 2.68 -23.99 6.66
CA CYS A 230 1.23 -24.01 6.46
C CYS A 230 0.52 -24.79 7.59
N ILE A 231 1.10 -25.93 8.00
CA ILE A 231 0.54 -26.82 9.05
C ILE A 231 0.45 -26.13 10.41
N LEU A 232 1.32 -25.15 10.70
CA LEU A 232 1.25 -24.38 11.96
C LEU A 232 -0.14 -23.78 12.20
N CYS A 233 -0.83 -23.38 11.14
CA CYS A 233 -2.18 -22.82 11.22
C CYS A 233 -3.25 -23.73 10.59
N HIS A 234 -2.90 -24.51 9.56
CA HIS A 234 -3.81 -25.38 8.82
C HIS A 234 -3.67 -26.87 9.20
N GLY A 235 -3.15 -27.18 10.39
CA GLY A 235 -2.94 -28.54 10.86
C GLY A 235 -4.21 -29.39 10.85
N THR A 236 -5.37 -28.78 11.12
CA THR A 236 -6.67 -29.46 11.02
C THR A 236 -6.91 -30.00 9.62
N VAL A 237 -6.64 -29.23 8.56
CA VAL A 237 -6.81 -29.71 7.16
C VAL A 237 -5.96 -30.94 6.90
N VAL A 238 -4.70 -30.92 7.34
CA VAL A 238 -3.82 -32.09 7.20
C VAL A 238 -4.34 -33.28 7.97
N GLN A 239 -4.78 -33.09 9.20
CA GLN A 239 -5.23 -34.19 10.06
C GLN A 239 -6.59 -34.76 9.63
N THR A 240 -7.59 -33.91 9.38
CA THR A 240 -8.97 -34.34 9.15
C THR A 240 -9.28 -34.62 7.70
N THR A 241 -8.56 -34.02 6.76
CA THR A 241 -8.82 -34.17 5.32
C THR A 241 -7.81 -35.10 4.67
N PHE A 242 -6.53 -34.74 4.72
CA PHE A 242 -5.49 -35.58 4.10
C PHE A 242 -5.18 -36.86 4.89
N GLY A 243 -5.29 -36.82 6.22
CA GLY A 243 -5.08 -37.98 7.09
C GLY A 243 -6.16 -39.05 7.01
N THR A 244 -7.39 -38.67 6.63
CA THR A 244 -8.53 -39.60 6.56
C THR A 244 -8.79 -40.13 5.16
N GLN A 245 -8.52 -39.33 4.12
CA GLN A 245 -8.76 -39.71 2.73
C GLN A 245 -7.64 -39.16 1.83
N PRO A 246 -6.44 -39.77 1.84
CA PRO A 246 -5.31 -39.26 1.08
C PRO A 246 -5.56 -39.37 -0.43
N THR A 247 -5.48 -38.24 -1.13
CA THR A 247 -5.46 -38.18 -2.60
C THR A 247 -4.06 -37.82 -3.11
N LYS A 248 -3.88 -37.76 -4.44
CA LYS A 248 -2.62 -37.28 -5.03
C LYS A 248 -2.30 -35.84 -4.60
N HIS A 249 -3.30 -35.02 -4.29
CA HIS A 249 -3.11 -33.65 -3.80
C HIS A 249 -2.33 -33.59 -2.48
N ALA A 250 -2.33 -34.64 -1.66
CA ALA A 250 -1.53 -34.71 -0.43
C ALA A 250 -0.01 -34.72 -0.69
N LYS A 251 0.42 -35.02 -1.93
CA LYS A 251 1.83 -35.08 -2.36
C LYS A 251 2.30 -33.80 -3.05
N VAL A 252 1.41 -32.83 -3.22
CA VAL A 252 1.65 -31.56 -3.90
C VAL A 252 1.92 -30.51 -2.82
N GLU A 253 2.88 -29.61 -3.03
CA GLU A 253 3.12 -28.54 -2.05
C GLU A 253 1.93 -27.58 -1.99
N CYS A 254 1.59 -27.11 -0.79
CA CYS A 254 0.41 -26.27 -0.57
C CYS A 254 0.42 -25.02 -1.47
N THR A 255 1.61 -24.44 -1.67
CA THR A 255 1.85 -23.24 -2.48
C THR A 255 1.60 -23.44 -3.96
N GLN A 256 1.64 -24.68 -4.47
CA GLN A 256 1.30 -24.96 -5.87
C GLN A 256 -0.20 -24.73 -6.11
N CYS A 257 -1.05 -25.02 -5.13
CA CYS A 257 -2.49 -24.73 -5.22
C CYS A 257 -2.87 -23.36 -4.65
N HIS A 258 -2.14 -22.89 -3.64
CA HIS A 258 -2.38 -21.61 -2.96
C HIS A 258 -1.18 -20.68 -3.14
N PRO A 259 -0.98 -20.09 -4.34
CA PRO A 259 0.18 -19.24 -4.61
C PRO A 259 0.19 -17.95 -3.80
N VAL A 260 -1.00 -17.48 -3.40
CA VAL A 260 -1.22 -16.35 -2.52
C VAL A 260 -2.04 -16.86 -1.33
N HIS A 261 -1.64 -16.46 -0.12
CA HIS A 261 -2.36 -16.90 1.08
C HIS A 261 -3.85 -16.50 1.01
N GLY A 262 -4.74 -17.47 1.22
CA GLY A 262 -6.19 -17.28 1.13
C GLY A 262 -6.76 -17.29 -0.29
N GLN A 263 -5.93 -17.52 -1.32
CA GLN A 263 -6.37 -17.72 -2.70
C GLN A 263 -6.09 -19.14 -3.16
N THR A 264 -6.89 -19.64 -4.09
CA THR A 264 -6.70 -20.96 -4.71
C THR A 264 -6.59 -20.76 -6.21
N GLN A 265 -5.63 -21.42 -6.86
CA GLN A 265 -5.53 -21.38 -8.32
C GLN A 265 -6.68 -22.12 -8.99
N SER A 266 -6.82 -21.91 -10.29
CA SER A 266 -7.80 -22.60 -11.12
C SER A 266 -7.55 -24.11 -11.17
N CYS A 267 -8.62 -24.90 -11.14
CA CYS A 267 -8.56 -26.36 -11.26
C CYS A 267 -8.06 -26.79 -12.65
N VAL A 268 -8.45 -26.02 -13.69
CA VAL A 268 -8.16 -26.36 -15.09
C VAL A 268 -6.73 -26.06 -15.51
N ASN A 269 -5.95 -25.41 -14.65
CA ASN A 269 -4.50 -25.28 -14.84
C ASN A 269 -3.78 -26.64 -14.78
N CYS A 270 -4.39 -27.66 -14.17
CA CYS A 270 -3.80 -28.98 -14.03
C CYS A 270 -4.74 -30.14 -14.43
N HIS A 271 -6.05 -29.92 -14.43
CA HIS A 271 -7.04 -30.96 -14.70
C HIS A 271 -7.86 -30.65 -15.94
N GLU A 272 -8.11 -31.66 -16.76
CA GLU A 272 -9.04 -31.54 -17.88
C GLU A 272 -10.50 -31.54 -17.39
N LYS A 273 -11.34 -30.84 -18.13
CA LYS A 273 -12.78 -30.81 -17.86
C LYS A 273 -13.43 -32.13 -18.29
N HIS A 274 -14.47 -32.54 -17.59
CA HIS A 274 -15.21 -33.76 -17.93
C HIS A 274 -16.03 -33.63 -19.22
N THR A 275 -16.37 -32.39 -19.62
CA THR A 275 -16.97 -32.08 -20.93
C THR A 275 -16.38 -30.78 -21.47
N PRO A 276 -16.34 -30.58 -22.80
CA PRO A 276 -15.83 -29.33 -23.40
C PRO A 276 -16.60 -28.08 -22.96
N THR A 277 -17.90 -28.23 -22.66
CA THR A 277 -18.80 -27.14 -22.31
C THR A 277 -18.87 -26.85 -20.81
N MET A 278 -18.27 -27.68 -19.96
CA MET A 278 -18.30 -27.50 -18.51
C MET A 278 -17.61 -26.19 -18.10
N ALA A 279 -18.29 -25.38 -17.28
CA ALA A 279 -17.70 -24.20 -16.67
C ALA A 279 -16.93 -24.60 -15.40
N GLU A 280 -15.86 -23.87 -15.08
CA GLU A 280 -15.03 -24.18 -13.89
C GLU A 280 -15.83 -24.04 -12.58
N THR A 281 -16.79 -23.12 -12.53
CA THR A 281 -17.69 -22.96 -11.38
C THR A 281 -18.51 -24.23 -11.08
N GLU A 282 -18.68 -25.11 -12.07
CA GLU A 282 -19.43 -26.35 -11.94
C GLU A 282 -18.62 -27.49 -11.33
N CYS A 283 -17.28 -27.39 -11.25
CA CYS A 283 -16.45 -28.42 -10.63
C CYS A 283 -16.89 -28.69 -9.18
N SER A 284 -17.21 -27.63 -8.44
CA SER A 284 -17.67 -27.67 -7.05
C SER A 284 -19.04 -28.30 -6.84
N LYS A 285 -19.85 -28.46 -7.91
CA LYS A 285 -21.13 -29.18 -7.84
C LYS A 285 -20.93 -30.66 -7.49
N CYS A 286 -19.77 -31.22 -7.83
CA CYS A 286 -19.40 -32.60 -7.57
C CYS A 286 -18.21 -32.70 -6.60
N HIS A 287 -17.16 -31.90 -6.82
CA HIS A 287 -15.92 -31.90 -6.05
C HIS A 287 -15.98 -30.85 -4.93
N GLN A 288 -16.50 -31.23 -3.76
CA GLN A 288 -16.73 -30.29 -2.66
C GLN A 288 -15.44 -29.69 -2.07
N ILE A 289 -14.33 -30.43 -2.13
CA ILE A 289 -13.07 -30.03 -1.49
C ILE A 289 -11.92 -30.38 -2.43
N GLY A 290 -11.15 -29.38 -2.86
CA GLY A 290 -10.00 -29.56 -3.76
C GLY A 290 -8.86 -30.40 -3.18
N HIS A 291 -8.77 -30.51 -1.85
CA HIS A 291 -7.85 -31.42 -1.17
C HIS A 291 -8.24 -32.91 -1.33
N VAL A 292 -9.54 -33.20 -1.46
CA VAL A 292 -10.10 -34.56 -1.58
C VAL A 292 -11.17 -34.62 -2.67
N PRO A 293 -10.81 -34.31 -3.94
CA PRO A 293 -11.80 -34.20 -5.03
C PRO A 293 -12.48 -35.54 -5.34
N THR A 294 -11.91 -36.67 -4.90
CA THR A 294 -12.51 -38.00 -5.02
C THR A 294 -13.77 -38.18 -4.19
N ARG A 295 -14.03 -37.31 -3.21
CA ARG A 295 -15.28 -37.28 -2.45
C ARG A 295 -16.36 -36.55 -3.27
N VAL A 296 -16.93 -37.28 -4.22
CA VAL A 296 -17.98 -36.78 -5.10
C VAL A 296 -19.33 -36.76 -4.39
N SER A 297 -19.97 -35.60 -4.36
CA SER A 297 -21.37 -35.45 -3.96
C SER A 297 -22.03 -34.35 -4.78
N TYR A 298 -23.29 -34.54 -5.13
CA TYR A 298 -24.04 -33.63 -6.00
C TYR A 298 -25.49 -33.49 -5.53
N PRO A 299 -26.16 -32.36 -5.78
CA PRO A 299 -27.56 -32.16 -5.41
C PRO A 299 -28.50 -32.97 -6.32
N SER A 300 -29.72 -33.27 -5.85
CA SER A 300 -30.67 -34.13 -6.57
C SER A 300 -31.19 -33.55 -7.90
N ASP A 301 -31.08 -32.24 -8.08
CA ASP A 301 -31.47 -31.50 -9.28
C ASP A 301 -30.32 -31.34 -10.30
N THR A 302 -29.16 -31.97 -10.05
CA THR A 302 -28.04 -31.96 -10.98
C THR A 302 -28.47 -32.43 -12.38
N SER A 303 -28.18 -31.63 -13.41
CA SER A 303 -28.52 -31.95 -14.80
C SER A 303 -27.90 -33.27 -15.23
N LYS A 304 -28.69 -34.07 -15.96
CA LYS A 304 -28.23 -35.33 -16.57
C LYS A 304 -27.08 -35.15 -17.57
N ASP A 305 -26.97 -33.96 -18.18
CA ASP A 305 -25.91 -33.65 -19.14
C ASP A 305 -24.52 -33.63 -18.47
N LEU A 306 -24.44 -33.26 -17.20
CA LEU A 306 -23.19 -33.28 -16.43
C LEU A 306 -22.73 -34.72 -16.15
N CYS A 307 -23.67 -35.66 -16.04
CA CYS A 307 -23.38 -37.09 -15.85
C CYS A 307 -22.92 -37.76 -17.15
N ALA A 308 -23.42 -37.29 -18.29
CA ALA A 308 -23.10 -37.84 -19.61
C ALA A 308 -21.61 -37.76 -19.98
N GLY A 309 -20.85 -36.84 -19.38
CA GLY A 309 -19.39 -36.75 -19.56
C GLY A 309 -18.63 -38.01 -19.13
N CYS A 310 -19.14 -38.75 -18.15
CA CYS A 310 -18.58 -40.04 -17.72
C CYS A 310 -19.48 -41.24 -18.03
N HIS A 311 -20.79 -41.01 -18.16
CA HIS A 311 -21.82 -42.03 -18.40
C HIS A 311 -22.57 -41.80 -19.72
N PRO A 312 -21.88 -41.78 -20.88
CA PRO A 312 -22.51 -41.44 -22.15
C PRO A 312 -23.54 -42.48 -22.59
N THR A 313 -23.31 -43.76 -22.28
CA THR A 313 -24.20 -44.87 -22.65
C THR A 313 -25.53 -44.75 -21.93
N GLU A 314 -25.50 -44.64 -20.59
CA GLU A 314 -26.70 -44.55 -19.76
C GLU A 314 -27.49 -43.27 -20.06
N ALA A 315 -26.81 -42.15 -20.27
CA ALA A 315 -27.43 -40.89 -20.66
C ALA A 315 -28.18 -41.02 -22.00
N SER A 316 -27.56 -41.67 -22.99
CA SER A 316 -28.16 -41.91 -24.31
C SER A 316 -29.36 -42.86 -24.24
N GLN A 317 -29.26 -43.94 -23.44
CA GLN A 317 -30.36 -44.86 -23.19
C GLN A 317 -31.55 -44.15 -22.56
N LEU A 318 -31.32 -43.39 -21.48
CA LEU A 318 -32.37 -42.66 -20.78
C LEU A 318 -33.01 -41.58 -21.66
N ALA A 319 -32.22 -40.88 -22.47
CA ALA A 319 -32.72 -39.89 -23.43
C ALA A 319 -33.59 -40.51 -24.54
N SER A 320 -33.31 -41.76 -24.92
CA SER A 320 -34.08 -42.51 -25.91
C SER A 320 -35.28 -43.27 -25.32
N SER A 321 -35.36 -43.33 -23.98
CA SER A 321 -36.41 -44.06 -23.28
C SER A 321 -37.76 -43.38 -23.43
N LYS A 322 -38.82 -44.18 -23.61
CA LYS A 322 -40.21 -43.71 -23.58
C LYS A 322 -40.85 -43.83 -22.19
N SER A 323 -40.09 -44.25 -21.19
CA SER A 323 -40.59 -44.41 -19.83
C SER A 323 -40.58 -43.07 -19.07
N ALA A 324 -41.39 -42.97 -18.01
CA ALA A 324 -41.40 -41.78 -17.14
C ALA A 324 -40.07 -41.50 -16.42
N HIS A 325 -39.10 -42.43 -16.47
CA HIS A 325 -37.76 -42.19 -15.96
C HIS A 325 -36.99 -41.18 -16.84
N ALA A 326 -37.32 -41.05 -18.14
CA ALA A 326 -36.66 -40.12 -19.05
C ALA A 326 -36.73 -38.64 -18.61
N ASP A 327 -37.81 -38.31 -17.87
CA ASP A 327 -38.09 -36.98 -17.33
C ASP A 327 -37.37 -36.71 -16.00
N LYS A 328 -36.67 -37.69 -15.43
CA LYS A 328 -35.93 -37.55 -14.16
C LYS A 328 -34.45 -37.24 -14.43
N THR A 329 -33.84 -36.48 -13.53
CA THR A 329 -32.38 -36.31 -13.51
C THR A 329 -31.72 -37.61 -13.04
N CYS A 330 -30.45 -37.81 -13.41
CA CYS A 330 -29.68 -38.93 -12.89
C CYS A 330 -29.60 -38.89 -11.35
N ALA A 331 -29.38 -37.70 -10.79
CA ALA A 331 -29.23 -37.48 -9.35
C ALA A 331 -30.52 -37.67 -8.54
N TYR A 332 -31.69 -37.63 -9.17
CA TYR A 332 -32.95 -37.94 -8.52
C TYR A 332 -32.99 -39.41 -8.04
N CYS A 333 -32.54 -40.32 -8.91
CA CYS A 333 -32.47 -41.75 -8.59
C CYS A 333 -31.14 -42.09 -7.88
N HIS A 334 -30.03 -41.66 -8.44
CA HIS A 334 -28.69 -41.89 -7.90
C HIS A 334 -28.35 -40.79 -6.90
N ARG A 335 -28.83 -40.90 -5.66
CA ARG A 335 -28.58 -39.85 -4.64
C ARG A 335 -27.14 -39.80 -4.14
N GLN A 336 -26.38 -40.87 -4.36
CA GLN A 336 -24.99 -40.97 -4.00
C GLN A 336 -24.20 -41.53 -5.18
N HIS A 337 -23.04 -40.95 -5.46
CA HIS A 337 -22.16 -41.44 -6.52
C HIS A 337 -21.72 -42.89 -6.24
N ALA A 338 -21.66 -43.70 -7.29
CA ALA A 338 -21.41 -45.14 -7.25
C ALA A 338 -22.45 -45.97 -6.46
N GLN A 339 -23.63 -45.42 -6.17
CA GLN A 339 -24.75 -46.18 -5.61
C GLN A 339 -25.86 -46.36 -6.65
N ILE A 340 -26.25 -47.61 -6.88
CA ILE A 340 -27.40 -47.96 -7.71
C ILE A 340 -28.58 -48.27 -6.78
N PRO A 341 -29.70 -47.52 -6.84
CA PRO A 341 -30.87 -47.80 -6.03
C PRO A 341 -31.54 -49.11 -6.50
N SER A 342 -32.18 -49.83 -5.57
CA SER A 342 -33.07 -50.94 -5.95
C SER A 342 -34.35 -50.39 -6.59
N CYS A 343 -34.97 -51.17 -7.48
CA CYS A 343 -36.31 -50.83 -8.01
C CYS A 343 -37.31 -50.64 -6.87
N THR A 344 -37.17 -51.45 -5.82
CA THR A 344 -38.04 -51.44 -4.63
C THR A 344 -37.91 -50.19 -3.75
N ALA A 345 -36.85 -49.39 -3.94
CA ALA A 345 -36.66 -48.14 -3.20
C ALA A 345 -37.72 -47.09 -3.54
N CYS A 346 -38.33 -47.20 -4.73
CA CYS A 346 -39.41 -46.32 -5.19
C CYS A 346 -40.66 -47.08 -5.58
N HIS A 347 -40.53 -48.30 -6.09
CA HIS A 347 -41.65 -49.13 -6.52
C HIS A 347 -41.97 -50.21 -5.48
N GLY A 348 -43.24 -50.55 -5.31
CA GLY A 348 -43.63 -51.70 -4.49
C GLY A 348 -43.56 -53.01 -5.29
N THR A 349 -44.49 -53.89 -5.01
CA THR A 349 -44.72 -55.10 -5.82
C THR A 349 -45.29 -54.72 -7.19
N MET A 350 -44.66 -55.18 -8.26
CA MET A 350 -45.09 -54.95 -9.65
C MET A 350 -45.21 -56.29 -10.36
N HIS A 351 -46.28 -56.50 -11.15
CA HIS A 351 -46.57 -57.80 -11.78
C HIS A 351 -46.61 -58.98 -10.79
N GLY A 352 -46.95 -58.73 -9.51
CA GLY A 352 -46.89 -59.74 -8.44
C GLY A 352 -45.47 -60.10 -7.99
N LEU A 353 -44.44 -59.43 -8.51
CA LEU A 353 -43.03 -59.63 -8.16
C LEU A 353 -42.52 -58.50 -7.25
N SER A 354 -41.78 -58.86 -6.21
CA SER A 354 -41.07 -57.92 -5.32
C SER A 354 -39.55 -57.87 -5.60
N SER A 355 -39.05 -58.70 -6.50
CA SER A 355 -37.64 -58.79 -6.90
C SER A 355 -37.51 -59.44 -8.28
N GLY A 356 -36.31 -59.39 -8.87
CA GLY A 356 -36.04 -60.03 -10.18
C GLY A 356 -36.50 -59.21 -11.38
N CYS A 357 -36.78 -57.90 -11.21
CA CYS A 357 -37.24 -57.02 -12.29
C CYS A 357 -36.29 -57.03 -13.51
N ALA A 358 -34.98 -57.14 -13.25
CA ALA A 358 -33.93 -57.13 -14.27
C ALA A 358 -33.98 -58.33 -15.25
N THR A 359 -34.69 -59.41 -14.90
CA THR A 359 -34.89 -60.56 -15.79
C THR A 359 -35.73 -60.19 -17.01
N CYS A 360 -36.63 -59.20 -16.88
CA CYS A 360 -37.49 -58.74 -17.97
C CYS A 360 -37.21 -57.28 -18.37
N HIS A 361 -36.82 -56.43 -17.42
CA HIS A 361 -36.52 -55.02 -17.63
C HIS A 361 -35.04 -54.76 -17.38
N THR A 362 -34.23 -54.81 -18.44
CA THR A 362 -32.76 -54.73 -18.41
C THR A 362 -32.21 -53.64 -17.48
N SER A 363 -32.77 -52.42 -17.56
CA SER A 363 -32.42 -51.31 -16.66
C SER A 363 -33.56 -50.30 -16.57
N ALA A 364 -33.48 -49.40 -15.58
CA ALA A 364 -34.38 -48.25 -15.51
C ALA A 364 -34.13 -47.23 -16.65
N HIS A 365 -32.94 -47.24 -17.27
CA HIS A 365 -32.58 -46.35 -18.36
C HIS A 365 -33.15 -46.79 -19.71
N ASP A 366 -33.38 -48.09 -19.91
CA ASP A 366 -33.96 -48.66 -21.14
C ASP A 366 -35.13 -49.59 -20.80
N LEU A 367 -36.09 -49.08 -20.02
CA LEU A 367 -37.23 -49.87 -19.61
C LEU A 367 -38.19 -50.06 -20.79
N LYS A 368 -38.12 -51.23 -21.43
CA LYS A 368 -39.02 -51.60 -22.54
C LYS A 368 -40.34 -52.13 -21.99
N PHE A 369 -41.43 -51.52 -22.43
CA PHE A 369 -42.77 -52.08 -22.29
C PHE A 369 -43.15 -52.78 -23.61
N PRO A 370 -43.73 -53.98 -23.59
CA PRO A 370 -44.42 -54.47 -24.77
C PRO A 370 -45.50 -53.45 -25.14
N GLN A 371 -45.53 -53.04 -26.40
CA GLN A 371 -46.57 -52.16 -26.93
C GLN A 371 -47.92 -52.80 -26.59
N LYS A 372 -48.82 -52.07 -25.93
CA LYS A 372 -50.24 -52.45 -25.92
C LYS A 372 -50.71 -52.33 -27.37
N THR A 373 -50.77 -53.46 -28.07
CA THR A 373 -51.54 -53.59 -29.32
C THR A 373 -53.01 -53.39 -29.04
#